data_AF-A9GHC9-F1
#
_entry.id   AF-A9GHC9-F1
#
_cell.length_a   1.000
_cell.length_b   1.000
_cell.length_c   1.000
_cell.angle_alpha   90.00
_cell.angle_beta   90.00
_cell.angle_gamma   90.00
#
_symmetry.space_group_name_H-M   'P 1'
#
loop_
_entity.id
_entity.type
_entity.pdbx_description
1 polymer ?
#
loop_
_entity_poly.entity_id
_entity_poly.type
_entity_poly.pdbx_seq_one_letter_code
_entity_poly.pdbx_strand_id
1 'polypeptide(L)'
;MAPMSDRETRRALTREDLAYLAEQARALDPYVVHRWDHDRLWAAVLAAQMSATTRADREAVAEARGALQILDAIERHFVRHDR
;
A
#
# COMPACT_ATOMS: atom_id res chain seq x y z
N MET A 1 -28.44 -17.32 -23.95
CA MET A 1 -27.07 -16.86 -23.65
C MET A 1 -27.22 -15.66 -22.72
N ALA A 2 -27.20 -15.90 -21.40
CA ALA A 2 -27.39 -14.84 -20.41
C ALA A 2 -26.16 -13.91 -20.43
N PRO A 3 -26.34 -12.57 -20.30
CA PRO A 3 -25.21 -11.68 -20.21
C PRO A 3 -24.40 -12.06 -18.96
N MET A 4 -23.14 -12.44 -19.16
CA MET A 4 -22.17 -12.56 -18.09
C MET A 4 -22.19 -11.24 -17.33
N SER A 5 -22.67 -11.30 -16.10
CA SER A 5 -22.63 -10.19 -15.17
C SER A 5 -21.16 -9.84 -14.94
N ASP A 6 -20.69 -8.76 -15.56
CA ASP A 6 -19.39 -8.12 -15.30
C ASP A 6 -19.18 -7.77 -13.80
N ARG A 7 -20.21 -7.94 -12.95
CA ARG A 7 -20.13 -7.82 -11.50
C ARG A 7 -19.55 -9.05 -10.79
N GLU A 8 -19.52 -10.24 -11.40
CA GLU A 8 -19.13 -11.47 -10.69
C GLU A 8 -17.63 -11.77 -10.69
N THR A 9 -16.82 -11.10 -11.52
CA THR A 9 -15.36 -11.29 -11.53
C THR A 9 -14.59 -10.13 -10.89
N ARG A 10 -15.25 -9.28 -10.11
CA ARG A 10 -14.54 -8.37 -9.20
C ARG A 10 -14.19 -9.17 -7.95
N ARG A 11 -13.12 -9.98 -8.03
CA ARG A 11 -12.48 -10.56 -6.84
C ARG A 11 -12.15 -9.37 -5.93
N ALA A 12 -12.98 -9.14 -4.92
CA ALA A 12 -12.74 -8.09 -3.96
C ALA A 12 -11.47 -8.48 -3.23
N LEU A 13 -10.45 -7.62 -3.28
CA LEU A 13 -9.22 -7.84 -2.54
C LEU A 13 -9.56 -7.90 -1.05
N THR A 14 -8.88 -8.77 -0.33
CA THR A 14 -8.96 -8.83 1.13
C THR A 14 -7.86 -7.96 1.73
N ARG A 15 -7.95 -7.71 3.04
CA ARG A 15 -6.84 -7.08 3.78
C ARG A 15 -5.56 -7.93 3.75
N GLU A 16 -5.69 -9.25 3.64
CA GLU A 16 -4.55 -10.17 3.55
C GLU A 16 -3.83 -10.03 2.20
N ASP A 17 -4.59 -9.86 1.11
CA ASP A 17 -4.00 -9.59 -0.22
C ASP A 17 -3.27 -8.23 -0.22
N LEU A 18 -3.83 -7.21 0.43
CA LEU A 18 -3.19 -5.91 0.56
C LEU A 18 -1.89 -6.00 1.37
N ALA A 19 -1.90 -6.81 2.44
CA ALA A 19 -0.71 -7.04 3.25
C ALA A 19 0.38 -7.76 2.45
N TYR A 20 0.02 -8.77 1.67
CA TYR A 20 0.94 -9.44 0.77
C TYR A 20 1.55 -8.48 -0.25
N LEU A 21 0.75 -7.61 -0.88
CA LEU A 21 1.24 -6.61 -1.83
C LEU A 21 2.23 -5.63 -1.19
N ALA A 22 1.98 -5.23 0.05
CA ALA A 22 2.87 -4.35 0.80
C ALA A 22 4.20 -5.02 1.15
N GLU A 23 4.19 -6.29 1.55
CA GLU A 23 5.41 -7.07 1.82
C GLU A 23 6.27 -7.28 0.56
N GLN A 24 5.67 -7.21 -0.64
CA GLN A 24 6.39 -7.29 -1.91
C GLN A 24 6.90 -5.93 -2.41
N ALA A 25 6.45 -4.82 -1.81
CA ALA A 25 6.84 -3.49 -2.24
C ALA A 25 8.24 -3.14 -1.71
N ARG A 26 9.27 -3.35 -2.53
CA ARG A 26 10.69 -3.07 -2.18
C ARG A 26 10.95 -1.66 -1.64
N ALA A 27 10.18 -0.68 -2.09
CA ALA A 27 10.25 0.69 -1.60
C ALA A 27 9.91 0.81 -0.10
N LEU A 28 9.20 -0.17 0.45
CA LEU A 28 8.79 -0.25 1.85
C LEU A 28 9.74 -1.11 2.70
N ASP A 29 10.66 -1.87 2.11
CA ASP A 29 11.63 -2.71 2.83
C ASP A 29 12.36 -1.99 3.97
N PRO A 30 12.80 -0.72 3.82
CA PRO A 30 13.48 0.00 4.91
C PRO A 30 12.61 0.28 6.14
N TYR A 31 11.29 0.20 5.99
CA TYR A 31 10.32 0.61 7.01
C TYR A 31 9.78 -0.58 7.82
N VAL A 32 10.36 -1.78 7.66
CA VAL A 32 10.04 -3.09 8.27
C VAL A 32 8.90 -3.03 9.30
N VAL A 33 7.68 -3.28 8.84
CA VAL A 33 6.54 -3.58 9.70
C VAL A 33 6.08 -4.99 9.36
N HIS A 34 6.42 -5.96 10.21
CA HIS A 34 5.85 -7.30 10.11
C HIS A 34 4.35 -7.15 10.33
N ARG A 35 3.55 -7.50 9.30
CA ARG A 35 2.11 -7.28 9.19
C ARG A 35 1.74 -5.85 8.75
N TRP A 36 0.89 -5.76 7.73
CA TRP A 36 0.34 -4.51 7.22
C TRP A 36 -0.36 -3.72 8.33
N ASP A 37 0.31 -2.67 8.77
CA ASP A 37 -0.18 -1.65 9.69
C ASP A 37 0.00 -0.31 9.00
N HIS A 38 -1.08 0.12 8.34
CA HIS A 38 -1.13 1.27 7.45
C HIS A 38 -0.68 2.56 8.15
N ASP A 39 -1.23 2.84 9.33
CA ASP A 39 -0.92 4.05 10.10
C ASP A 39 0.56 4.06 10.52
N ARG A 40 1.08 2.90 10.95
CA ARG A 40 2.47 2.78 11.37
C ARG A 40 3.44 2.93 10.21
N LEU A 41 3.11 2.38 9.04
CA LEU A 41 3.90 2.55 7.81
C LEU A 41 3.92 4.02 7.37
N TRP A 42 2.77 4.69 7.37
CA TRP A 42 2.70 6.11 7.07
C TRP A 42 3.52 6.95 8.05
N ALA A 43 3.43 6.67 9.35
CA ALA A 43 4.23 7.35 10.36
C ALA A 43 5.74 7.16 10.14
N ALA A 44 6.17 5.95 9.79
CA ALA A 44 7.58 5.65 9.52
C ALA A 44 8.11 6.39 8.28
N VAL A 45 7.33 6.41 7.18
CA VAL A 45 7.70 7.15 5.96
C VAL A 45 7.73 8.65 6.21
N LEU A 46 6.78 9.21 6.98
CA LEU A 46 6.79 10.63 7.35
C LEU A 46 7.99 10.97 8.24
N ALA A 47 8.35 10.12 9.19
CA ALA A 47 9.54 10.29 10.03
C ALA A 47 10.83 10.31 9.20
N ALA A 48 10.95 9.41 8.21
CA ALA A 48 12.07 9.41 7.28
C ALA A 48 12.07 10.65 6.38
N GLN A 49 10.90 11.12 5.93
CA GLN A 49 10.79 12.36 5.16
C GLN A 49 11.31 13.57 5.96
N MET A 50 10.97 13.66 7.24
CA MET A 50 11.47 14.73 8.12
C MET A 50 12.97 14.63 8.38
N SER A 51 13.53 13.43 8.31
CA SER A 51 14.96 13.17 8.59
C SER A 51 15.83 13.13 7.32
N ALA A 52 15.23 13.22 6.12
CA ALA A 52 15.92 13.12 4.85
C ALA A 52 16.79 14.34 4.56
N THR A 53 18.12 14.16 4.58
CA THR A 53 19.07 15.26 4.40
C THR A 53 19.71 15.24 3.02
N THR A 54 19.87 14.06 2.43
CA THR A 54 20.49 13.89 1.12
C THR A 54 19.45 13.79 0.00
N ARG A 55 19.90 13.98 -1.24
CA ARG A 55 19.07 13.74 -2.43
C ARG A 55 18.61 12.29 -2.51
N ALA A 56 19.50 11.35 -2.21
CA ALA A 56 19.19 9.92 -2.21
C ALA A 56 18.10 9.58 -1.17
N ASP A 57 18.18 10.16 0.03
CA ASP A 57 17.14 9.96 1.06
C ASP A 57 15.78 10.46 0.57
N ARG A 58 15.76 11.64 -0.07
CA ARG A 58 14.52 12.23 -0.59
C ARG A 58 13.92 11.42 -1.72
N GLU A 59 14.75 10.85 -2.59
CA GLU A 59 14.30 9.96 -3.67
C GLU A 59 13.72 8.67 -3.10
N ALA A 60 14.40 8.03 -2.14
CA ALA A 60 13.92 6.82 -1.47
C ALA A 60 12.58 7.06 -0.72
N VAL A 61 12.45 8.19 -0.01
CA VAL A 61 11.21 8.56 0.66
C VAL A 61 10.09 8.83 -0.34
N ALA A 62 10.39 9.48 -1.48
CA ALA A 62 9.39 9.74 -2.51
C ALA A 62 8.85 8.43 -3.12
N GLU A 63 9.73 7.46 -3.34
CA GLU A 63 9.37 6.12 -3.82
C GLU A 63 8.48 5.38 -2.81
N ALA A 64 8.88 5.37 -1.52
CA ALA A 64 8.11 4.77 -0.44
C ALA A 64 6.72 5.40 -0.30
N ARG A 65 6.63 6.73 -0.37
CA ARG A 65 5.36 7.46 -0.33
C ARG A 65 4.46 7.12 -1.53
N GLY A 66 5.05 7.00 -2.72
CA GLY A 66 4.32 6.58 -3.92
C GLY A 66 3.75 5.17 -3.77
N ALA A 67 4.53 4.24 -3.22
CA ALA A 67 4.05 2.89 -2.94
C ALA A 67 2.87 2.89 -1.95
N LEU A 68 2.94 3.67 -0.86
CA LEU A 68 1.82 3.81 0.08
C LEU A 68 0.57 4.39 -0.59
N GLN A 69 0.71 5.42 -1.43
CA GLN A 69 -0.43 6.01 -2.14
C GLN A 69 -1.13 5.02 -3.08
N ILE A 70 -0.37 4.12 -3.71
CA ILE A 70 -0.94 3.06 -4.55
C ILE A 70 -1.69 2.06 -3.68
N LEU A 71 -1.11 1.63 -2.55
CA LEU A 71 -1.77 0.70 -1.63
C LEU A 71 -3.04 1.30 -1.02
N ASP A 72 -3.04 2.59 -0.65
CA ASP A 72 -4.23 3.36 -0.27
C ASP A 72 -5.32 3.31 -1.34
N ALA A 73 -4.94 3.53 -2.60
CA ALA A 73 -5.88 3.50 -3.71
C ALA A 73 -6.44 2.08 -3.92
N ILE A 74 -5.60 1.05 -3.78
CA ILE A 74 -6.03 -0.35 -3.86
C ILE A 74 -7.02 -0.66 -2.74
N GLU A 75 -6.71 -0.28 -1.50
CA GLU A 75 -7.61 -0.47 -0.37
C GLU A 75 -8.96 0.20 -0.61
N ARG A 76 -8.97 1.49 -0.94
CA ARG A 76 -10.20 2.28 -1.11
C ARG A 76 -11.10 1.80 -2.25
N HIS A 77 -10.51 1.30 -3.34
CA HIS A 77 -11.27 0.99 -4.56
C HIS A 77 -11.55 -0.50 -4.75
N PHE A 78 -10.76 -1.38 -4.13
CA PHE A 78 -10.81 -2.81 -4.43
C PHE A 78 -10.92 -3.69 -3.19
N VAL A 79 -10.62 -3.19 -1.99
CA VAL A 79 -10.80 -3.98 -0.76
C VAL A 79 -12.25 -3.90 -0.28
N ARG A 80 -12.84 -5.07 -0.01
CA ARG A 80 -14.20 -5.15 0.53
C ARG A 80 -14.18 -4.66 1.99
N HIS A 81 -14.81 -3.53 2.25
CA HIS A 81 -15.17 -3.14 3.62
C HIS A 81 -16.55 -3.73 3.90
N ASP A 82 -16.60 -4.82 4.68
CA ASP A 82 -17.86 -5.25 5.29
C ASP A 82 -18.30 -4.11 6.20
N ARG A 83 -19.39 -3.46 5.80
CA ARG A 83 -20.06 -2.40 6.54
C ARG A 83 -21.10 -3.01 7.46
#